data_AF-X7ZD35-F1
#
_entry.id   AF-X7ZD35-F1
#
_cell.length_a   1.000
_cell.length_b   1.000
_cell.length_c   1.000
_cell.angle_alpha   90.00
_cell.angle_beta   90.00
_cell.angle_gamma   90.00
#
_symmetry.space_group_name_H-M   'P 1'
#
loop_
_entity.id
_entity.type
_entity.pdbx_description
1 polymer ?
#
loop_
_entity_poly.entity_id
_entity_poly.type
_entity_poly.pdbx_seq_one_letter_code
_entity_poly.pdbx_strand_id
1 'polypeptide(L)'
;LQTFGTVTRLAGGGELGAESSVTKVFWSELDVELHQTALDILAADAELAGPWTDGLLFALGGPIYAGTNEIQRNIISERLLGLPREKK
;
A
#
# COMPACT_ATOMS: atom_id res chain seq x y z
N LEU A 1 -1.99 14.04 2.68
CA LEU A 1 -3.36 14.62 2.77
C LEU A 1 -4.47 13.73 2.19
N GLN A 2 -4.19 12.74 1.32
CA GLN A 2 -5.20 11.84 0.74
C GLN A 2 -5.97 10.96 1.75
N THR A 3 -5.27 10.31 2.69
CA THR A 3 -5.91 9.51 3.75
C THR A 3 -6.88 10.35 4.58
N PHE A 4 -6.44 11.52 5.04
CA PHE A 4 -7.27 12.44 5.81
C PHE A 4 -8.49 12.89 5.01
N GLY A 5 -8.31 13.33 3.76
CA GLY A 5 -9.42 13.73 2.89
C GLY A 5 -10.43 12.61 2.63
N THR A 6 -9.94 11.37 2.48
CA THR A 6 -10.82 10.20 2.34
C THR A 6 -11.62 9.95 3.60
N VAL A 7 -10.99 9.94 4.78
CA VAL A 7 -11.70 9.77 6.07
C VAL A 7 -12.72 10.89 6.30
N THR A 8 -12.38 12.15 6.01
CA THR A 8 -13.32 13.27 6.12
C THR A 8 -14.53 13.09 5.22
N ARG A 9 -14.34 12.66 3.96
CA ARG A 9 -15.45 12.39 3.03
C ARG A 9 -16.36 11.27 3.55
N LEU A 10 -15.78 10.18 4.06
CA LEU A 10 -16.54 9.07 4.63
C LEU A 10 -17.32 9.49 5.88
N ALA A 11 -16.70 10.29 6.75
CA ALA A 11 -17.38 10.85 7.93
C ALA A 11 -18.58 11.74 7.55
N GLY A 12 -18.54 12.37 6.38
CA GLY A 12 -19.66 13.12 5.79
C GLY A 12 -20.71 12.28 5.06
N GLY A 13 -20.65 10.94 5.13
CA GLY A 13 -21.60 10.03 4.46
C GLY A 13 -21.27 9.70 3.01
N GLY A 14 -20.09 10.07 2.52
CA GLY A 14 -19.61 9.62 1.21
C GLY A 14 -19.21 8.14 1.19
N GLU A 15 -19.01 7.59 0.01
CA GLU A 15 -18.61 6.19 -0.18
C GLU A 15 -17.14 6.04 -0.62
N LEU A 16 -16.62 4.82 -0.48
CA LEU A 16 -15.32 4.42 -1.03
C LEU A 16 -15.50 3.91 -2.46
N GLY A 17 -14.75 4.48 -3.40
CA GLY A 17 -14.69 4.01 -4.78
C GLY A 17 -13.33 3.39 -5.13
N ALA A 18 -13.09 3.26 -6.44
CA ALA A 18 -11.85 2.69 -6.98
C ALA A 18 -10.60 3.50 -6.60
N GLU A 19 -10.76 4.77 -6.19
CA GLU A 19 -9.68 5.66 -5.72
C GLU A 19 -8.97 5.11 -4.48
N SER A 20 -9.68 4.29 -3.68
CA SER A 20 -9.08 3.58 -2.53
C SER A 20 -7.94 2.65 -2.95
N SER A 21 -7.96 2.15 -4.19
CA SER A 21 -6.91 1.28 -4.72
C SER A 21 -5.59 2.00 -4.88
N VAL A 22 -5.60 3.29 -5.23
CA VAL A 22 -4.40 4.13 -5.31
C VAL A 22 -3.75 4.24 -3.94
N THR A 23 -4.57 4.52 -2.92
CA THR A 23 -4.12 4.61 -1.54
C THR A 23 -3.53 3.29 -1.07
N LYS A 24 -4.16 2.15 -1.40
CA LYS A 24 -3.65 0.82 -1.00
C LYS A 24 -2.29 0.50 -1.61
N VAL A 25 -2.10 0.74 -2.91
CA VAL A 25 -0.81 0.48 -3.59
C VAL A 25 0.28 1.37 -2.99
N PHE A 26 -0.01 2.67 -2.83
CA PHE A 26 0.94 3.60 -2.26
C PHE A 26 1.38 3.19 -0.84
N TRP A 27 0.43 2.85 0.04
CA TRP A 27 0.77 2.47 1.42
C TRP A 27 1.50 1.14 1.52
N SER A 28 1.14 0.14 0.71
CA SER A 28 1.83 -1.16 0.76
C SER A 28 3.27 -1.08 0.27
N GLU A 29 3.54 -0.25 -0.74
CA GLU A 29 4.90 -0.01 -1.24
C GLU A 29 5.69 0.85 -0.25
N LEU A 30 5.09 1.94 0.24
CA LEU A 30 5.72 2.82 1.23
C LEU A 30 6.09 2.08 2.51
N ASP A 31 5.25 1.18 3.01
CA ASP A 31 5.52 0.44 4.25
C ASP A 31 6.76 -0.46 4.11
N VAL A 32 6.91 -1.14 2.97
CA VAL A 32 8.10 -1.95 2.67
C VAL A 32 9.34 -1.06 2.55
N GLU A 33 9.25 0.03 1.77
CA GLU A 33 10.38 0.94 1.55
C GLU A 33 10.84 1.62 2.85
N LEU A 34 9.91 2.02 3.71
CA LEU A 34 10.21 2.61 5.02
C LEU A 34 10.97 1.63 5.92
N HIS A 35 10.50 0.38 6.00
CA HIS A 35 11.16 -0.62 6.82
C HIS A 35 12.53 -1.02 6.26
N GLN A 36 12.66 -1.17 4.94
CA GLN A 36 13.96 -1.40 4.30
C GLN A 36 14.94 -0.26 4.58
N THR A 37 14.49 0.99 4.44
CA THR A 37 15.31 2.16 4.76
C THR A 37 15.73 2.18 6.23
N ALA A 38 14.85 1.77 7.15
CA ALA A 38 15.19 1.67 8.57
C ALA A 38 16.25 0.60 8.84
N LEU A 39 16.17 -0.56 8.19
CA LEU A 39 17.20 -1.60 8.30
C LEU A 39 18.54 -1.13 7.70
N ASP A 40 18.51 -0.41 6.58
CA ASP A 40 19.72 0.18 5.99
C ASP A 40 20.40 1.16 6.94
N ILE A 41 19.63 1.97 7.67
CA ILE A 41 20.14 2.91 8.69
C ILE A 41 20.73 2.16 9.89
N LEU A 42 20.11 1.06 10.32
CA LEU A 42 20.60 0.23 11.43
C LEU A 42 21.88 -0.53 11.09
N ALA A 43 22.15 -0.76 9.79
CA ALA A 43 23.32 -1.46 9.30
C ALA A 43 23.51 -2.83 10.01
N ALA A 44 24.66 -3.06 10.66
CA ALA A 44 24.94 -4.34 11.32
C ALA A 44 23.94 -4.69 12.44
N ASP A 45 23.30 -3.70 13.06
CA ASP A 45 22.30 -3.94 14.11
C ASP A 45 20.98 -4.49 13.54
N ALA A 46 20.75 -4.38 12.22
CA ALA A 46 19.57 -4.94 11.55
C ALA A 46 19.54 -6.49 11.57
N GLU A 47 20.70 -7.12 11.76
CA GLU A 47 20.82 -8.58 11.90
C GLU A 47 20.27 -9.10 13.24
N LEU A 48 20.04 -8.21 14.20
CA LEU A 48 19.43 -8.54 15.48
C LEU A 48 17.90 -8.54 15.33
N ALA A 49 17.25 -9.48 16.01
CA ALA A 49 15.80 -9.47 16.12
C ALA A 49 15.34 -8.18 16.82
N GLY A 50 14.39 -7.48 16.20
CA GLY A 50 13.93 -6.18 16.68
C GLY A 50 12.71 -5.68 15.92
N PRO A 51 12.10 -4.58 16.41
CA PRO A 51 10.82 -4.10 15.92
C PRO A 51 10.83 -3.71 14.43
N TRP A 52 11.98 -3.25 13.90
CA TRP A 52 12.11 -2.90 12.48
C TRP A 52 12.15 -4.13 11.58
N THR A 53 12.82 -5.20 12.01
CA THR A 53 12.88 -6.47 11.28
C THR A 53 11.51 -7.17 11.33
N ASP A 54 10.85 -7.19 12.49
CA ASP A 54 9.48 -7.69 12.64
C ASP A 54 8.49 -6.89 11.78
N GLY A 55 8.64 -5.57 11.77
CA GLY A 55 7.86 -4.66 10.94
C GLY A 55 8.05 -4.93 9.44
N LEU A 56 9.28 -5.14 8.98
CA LEU A 56 9.54 -5.51 7.59
C LEU A 56 8.85 -6.84 7.23
N LEU A 57 8.96 -7.86 8.08
CA LEU A 57 8.34 -9.16 7.86
C LEU A 57 6.81 -9.05 7.71
N PHE A 58 6.18 -8.15 8.47
CA PHE A 58 4.77 -7.83 8.31
C PHE A 58 4.49 -7.04 7.01
N ALA A 59 5.28 -6.00 6.73
CA ALA A 59 5.11 -5.12 5.58
C ALA A 59 5.18 -5.87 4.24
N LEU A 60 6.01 -6.92 4.16
CA LEU A 60 6.10 -7.81 2.99
C LEU A 60 4.76 -8.46 2.60
N GLY A 61 3.83 -8.61 3.54
CA GLY A 61 2.48 -9.07 3.25
C GLY A 61 1.61 -8.02 2.56
N GLY A 62 1.89 -6.72 2.76
CA GLY A 62 1.08 -5.59 2.28
C GLY A 62 0.82 -5.59 0.78
N PRO A 63 1.84 -5.80 -0.07
CA PRO A 63 1.65 -5.89 -1.51
C PRO A 63 0.79 -7.09 -1.96
N ILE A 64 0.54 -8.07 -1.09
CA ILE A 64 -0.15 -9.34 -1.43
C ILE A 64 -1.57 -9.39 -0.87
N TYR A 65 -1.75 -9.12 0.43
CA TYR A 65 -3.06 -9.28 1.07
C TYR A 65 -4.06 -8.22 0.61
N ALA A 66 -5.35 -8.53 0.77
CA ALA A 66 -6.48 -7.67 0.38
C ALA A 66 -6.45 -7.25 -1.11
N GLY A 67 -5.91 -8.12 -1.96
CA GLY A 67 -5.70 -7.87 -3.40
C GLY A 67 -4.26 -7.45 -3.66
N THR A 68 -3.57 -8.19 -4.54
CA THR A 68 -2.18 -7.88 -4.86
C THR A 68 -2.06 -6.50 -5.51
N ASN A 69 -0.89 -5.88 -5.43
CA ASN A 69 -0.70 -4.56 -6.05
C ASN A 69 -0.97 -4.58 -7.57
N GLU A 70 -0.79 -5.72 -8.25
CA GLU A 70 -1.14 -5.91 -9.67
C GLU A 70 -2.65 -5.84 -9.87
N ILE A 71 -3.43 -6.53 -9.03
CA ILE A 71 -4.90 -6.45 -9.08
C ILE A 71 -5.38 -5.03 -8.80
N GLN A 72 -4.76 -4.35 -7.83
CA GLN A 72 -5.10 -2.96 -7.54
C GLN A 72 -4.74 -2.02 -8.70
N ARG A 73 -3.60 -2.23 -9.36
CA ARG A 73 -3.23 -1.50 -10.59
C ARG A 73 -4.24 -1.75 -11.71
N ASN A 74 -4.78 -2.95 -11.83
CA ASN A 74 -5.87 -3.24 -12.77
C ASN A 74 -7.18 -2.52 -12.40
N ILE A 75 -7.52 -2.40 -11.12
CA ILE A 75 -8.68 -1.59 -10.68
C ILE A 75 -8.45 -0.12 -11.03
N ILE A 76 -7.24 0.40 -10.80
CA ILE A 76 -6.88 1.78 -11.12
C ILE A 76 -6.98 2.01 -12.64
N SER A 77 -6.40 1.15 -13.46
CA SER A 77 -6.44 1.31 -14.92
C SER A 77 -7.87 1.18 -15.47
N GLU A 78 -8.60 0.12 -15.12
CA GLU A 78 -9.89 -0.20 -15.73
C GLU A 78 -11.04 0.64 -15.17
N ARG A 79 -11.11 0.82 -13.85
CA ARG A 79 -12.28 1.42 -13.18
C ARG A 79 -12.10 2.89 -12.85
N LEU A 80 -10.87 3.32 -12.54
CA LEU A 80 -10.59 4.71 -12.23
C LEU A 80 -10.20 5.50 -13.48
N LEU A 81 -9.34 4.94 -14.34
CA LEU A 81 -8.84 5.62 -15.55
C LEU A 81 -9.63 5.27 -16.82
N GLY A 82 -10.50 4.26 -16.78
CA GLY A 82 -11.30 3.85 -17.95
C GLY A 82 -10.50 3.20 -19.08
N LEU A 83 -9.31 2.67 -18.78
CA LEU A 83 -8.47 2.01 -19.77
C LEU A 83 -9.02 0.61 -20.14
N PRO A 84 -8.68 0.09 -21.34
CA PRO A 84 -9.06 -1.26 -21.73
C PRO A 84 -8.54 -2.31 -20.74
N ARG A 85 -9.32 -3.40 -20.60
CA ARG A 85 -8.95 -4.50 -19.71
C ARG A 85 -7.69 -5.20 -20.17
N GLU A 86 -6.92 -5.70 -19.20
CA GLU A 86 -5.76 -6.54 -19.47
C GLU A 86 -6.20 -7.80 -20.25
N LYS A 87 -5.39 -8.20 -21.24
CA LYS A 87 -5.67 -9.42 -22.00
C LYS A 87 -5.48 -10.63 -21.09
N LYS A 88 -6.42 -11.58 -21.16
CA LYS A 88 -6.31 -12.87 -20.47
C LYS A 88 -5.20 -13.73 -21.07
#